data_AF-A0A956X0C7-F1
#
_entry.id   AF-A0A956X0C7-F1
#
_cell.length_a   1.000
_cell.length_b   1.000
_cell.length_c   1.000
_cell.angle_alpha   90.00
_cell.angle_beta   90.00
_cell.angle_gamma   90.00
#
_symmetry.space_group_name_H-M   'P 1'
#
loop_
_entity.id
_entity.type
_entity.pdbx_description
1 polymer ?
#
loop_
_entity_poly.entity_id
_entity_poly.type
_entity_poly.pdbx_seq_one_letter_code
_entity_poly.pdbx_strand_id
1 'polypeptide(L)'
;FKPTGSNELYQNPVIKPSPWGPVEQGGWLAAGGIEWDLPVAEHGYAWSDSWGYITNRIDPSTASVTVFMPFEEHLRAEVDVTLHSGEAAFTIQPRIVNPTDQAVDYQFWINALLAPGPANTAGPGLRFLFPTDQMTVHSRGDESLPEPQNALSWPVYDGTDYSLLGNWSEWLGVFERPAAHGPFTGVYDGDADEGMVRVFSPAAAPGSKGFGLGWSDPLDPTLYTDGRSAYVELHAGVAPTFWDQARLAAGETYTWQETWFPVAGIGGVSTADGNGAVYLAPAADGLAVGIFPRQAVTGRVVLTVDDAEVLAQDVTLSPAEPLRQVVP
;
A
#
# COMPACT_ATOMS: atom_id res chain seq x y z
N PHE A 1 9.16 14.60 2.68
CA PHE A 1 10.41 14.34 3.43
C PHE A 1 10.67 12.84 3.44
N LYS A 2 11.93 12.38 3.30
CA LYS A 2 12.32 10.96 3.39
C LYS A 2 13.06 10.74 4.72
N PRO A 3 12.45 10.11 5.75
CA PRO A 3 13.03 10.00 7.09
C PRO A 3 14.41 9.37 7.16
N THR A 4 14.59 8.26 6.45
CA THR A 4 15.80 7.42 6.49
C THR A 4 16.71 7.65 5.28
N GLY A 5 16.17 8.26 4.22
CA GLY A 5 16.83 8.36 2.92
C GLY A 5 16.58 7.14 2.01
N SER A 6 16.08 6.02 2.54
CA SER A 6 15.73 4.79 1.82
C SER A 6 14.58 4.99 0.83
N ASN A 7 14.48 4.16 -0.20
CA ASN A 7 13.32 4.10 -1.09
C ASN A 7 12.36 3.03 -0.56
N GLU A 8 11.11 3.39 -0.25
CA GLU A 8 10.13 2.39 0.20
C GLU A 8 9.48 1.60 -0.93
N LEU A 9 9.40 2.23 -2.10
CA LEU A 9 8.92 1.60 -3.32
C LEU A 9 10.04 0.76 -3.91
N TYR A 10 9.70 -0.44 -4.35
CA TYR A 10 10.61 -1.28 -5.13
C TYR A 10 10.97 -0.59 -6.43
N GLN A 11 12.24 -0.68 -6.83
CA GLN A 11 12.74 -0.21 -8.12
C GLN A 11 13.47 -1.35 -8.81
N ASN A 12 12.90 -1.88 -9.87
CA ASN A 12 13.55 -2.96 -10.59
C ASN A 12 14.80 -2.42 -11.31
N PRO A 13 15.98 -3.06 -11.14
CA PRO A 13 17.19 -2.65 -11.86
C PRO A 13 17.09 -2.82 -13.38
N VAL A 14 16.08 -3.56 -13.87
CA VAL A 14 15.83 -3.81 -15.28
C VAL A 14 14.37 -3.57 -15.64
N ILE A 15 14.12 -3.25 -16.91
CA ILE A 15 12.78 -3.28 -17.48
C ILE A 15 12.64 -4.61 -18.22
N LYS A 16 11.88 -5.53 -17.62
CA LYS A 16 11.75 -6.90 -18.09
C LYS A 16 10.27 -7.31 -18.15
N PRO A 17 9.79 -7.80 -19.30
CA PRO A 17 8.48 -8.40 -19.40
C PRO A 17 8.38 -9.64 -18.51
N SER A 18 7.34 -9.66 -17.68
CA SER A 18 6.91 -10.80 -16.88
C SER A 18 5.74 -11.51 -17.56
N PRO A 19 5.45 -12.78 -17.23
CA PRO A 19 4.30 -13.49 -17.80
C PRO A 19 2.95 -13.06 -17.19
N TRP A 20 2.93 -12.06 -16.32
CA TRP A 20 1.74 -11.60 -15.59
C TRP A 20 0.99 -10.50 -16.35
N GLY A 21 -0.25 -10.23 -15.94
CA GLY A 21 -1.13 -9.28 -16.60
C GLY A 21 -1.82 -9.84 -17.85
N PRO A 22 -2.47 -8.97 -18.66
CA PRO A 22 -3.26 -9.43 -19.79
C PRO A 22 -2.44 -10.18 -20.84
N VAL A 23 -2.86 -11.41 -21.13
CA VAL A 23 -2.16 -12.31 -22.07
C VAL A 23 -2.04 -11.69 -23.47
N GLU A 24 -3.00 -10.86 -23.87
CA GLU A 24 -3.00 -10.19 -25.18
C GLU A 24 -1.87 -9.16 -25.33
N GLN A 25 -1.34 -8.63 -24.21
CA GLN A 25 -0.21 -7.70 -24.22
C GLN A 25 1.15 -8.43 -24.17
N GLY A 26 1.15 -9.76 -24.07
CA GLY A 26 2.36 -10.56 -23.98
C GLY A 26 3.07 -10.45 -22.62
N GLY A 27 2.39 -9.94 -21.59
CA GLY A 27 2.92 -9.79 -20.24
C GLY A 27 2.74 -8.40 -19.64
N TRP A 28 3.46 -8.14 -18.56
CA TRP A 28 3.50 -6.88 -17.82
C TRP A 28 4.94 -6.52 -17.45
N LEU A 29 5.26 -5.22 -17.37
CA LEU A 29 6.58 -4.75 -16.92
C LEU A 29 6.58 -4.51 -15.41
N ALA A 30 7.23 -5.42 -14.67
CA ALA A 30 7.44 -5.30 -13.23
C ALA A 30 8.52 -4.24 -12.89
N ALA A 31 8.37 -3.00 -13.37
CA ALA A 31 9.36 -1.93 -13.24
C ALA A 31 9.52 -1.42 -11.79
N GLY A 32 8.52 -1.63 -10.94
CA GLY A 32 8.45 -1.08 -9.60
C GLY A 32 7.67 0.24 -9.53
N GLY A 33 7.66 0.86 -8.35
CA GLY A 33 6.91 2.10 -8.11
C GLY A 33 5.44 1.87 -7.76
N ILE A 34 4.58 2.79 -8.21
CA ILE A 34 3.12 2.72 -8.05
C ILE A 34 2.51 2.73 -9.45
N GLU A 35 1.69 1.72 -9.74
CA GLU A 35 1.00 1.49 -11.00
C GLU A 35 -0.48 1.87 -10.92
N TRP A 36 -1.07 2.21 -12.07
CA TRP A 36 -2.49 2.52 -12.26
C TRP A 36 -3.14 1.50 -13.20
N ASP A 37 -3.69 0.43 -12.64
CA ASP A 37 -4.30 -0.66 -13.40
C ASP A 37 -5.65 -0.18 -13.95
N LEU A 38 -5.80 -0.12 -15.26
CA LEU A 38 -7.04 0.29 -15.95
C LEU A 38 -7.13 -0.39 -17.32
N PRO A 39 -8.33 -0.77 -17.82
CA PRO A 39 -9.65 -0.78 -17.16
C PRO A 39 -10.03 -2.12 -16.53
N VAL A 40 -9.08 -3.04 -16.37
CA VAL A 40 -9.29 -4.38 -15.78
C VAL A 40 -8.31 -4.59 -14.62
N ALA A 41 -8.58 -5.59 -13.79
CA ALA A 41 -7.68 -6.03 -12.73
C ALA A 41 -6.33 -6.53 -13.28
N GLU A 42 -5.38 -6.76 -12.36
CA GLU A 42 -4.11 -7.44 -12.62
C GLU A 42 -3.26 -6.69 -13.67
N HIS A 43 -2.76 -5.51 -13.27
CA HIS A 43 -1.94 -4.58 -14.07
C HIS A 43 -2.67 -3.82 -15.18
N GLY A 44 -3.86 -4.30 -15.59
CA GLY A 44 -4.66 -3.63 -16.61
C GLY A 44 -3.94 -3.52 -17.96
N TYR A 45 -4.49 -2.68 -18.85
CA TYR A 45 -3.90 -2.41 -20.17
C TYR A 45 -3.12 -1.09 -20.23
N ALA A 46 -3.45 -0.15 -19.33
CA ALA A 46 -2.95 1.23 -19.37
C ALA A 46 -1.45 1.38 -19.09
N TRP A 47 -0.77 0.38 -18.51
CA TRP A 47 0.69 0.42 -18.30
C TRP A 47 1.46 0.51 -19.62
N SER A 48 0.89 -0.01 -20.71
CA SER A 48 1.51 -0.03 -22.05
C SER A 48 1.16 1.19 -22.91
N ASP A 49 0.25 2.06 -22.43
CA ASP A 49 -0.22 3.23 -23.15
C ASP A 49 0.71 4.43 -23.00
N SER A 50 0.51 5.43 -23.86
CA SER A 50 1.17 6.74 -23.71
C SER A 50 0.51 7.57 -22.61
N TRP A 51 1.32 8.08 -21.69
CA TRP A 51 0.90 9.00 -20.63
C TRP A 51 1.52 10.38 -20.84
N GLY A 52 0.72 11.42 -20.63
CA GLY A 52 1.18 12.80 -20.49
C GLY A 52 1.42 13.15 -19.02
N TYR A 53 2.13 14.25 -18.78
CA TYR A 53 2.26 14.82 -17.44
C TYR A 53 2.28 16.35 -17.46
N ILE A 54 1.77 16.96 -16.40
CA ILE A 54 1.84 18.40 -16.13
C ILE A 54 2.38 18.59 -14.72
N THR A 55 3.36 19.48 -14.56
CA THR A 55 3.87 19.88 -13.25
C THR A 55 3.20 21.18 -12.80
N ASN A 56 2.69 21.18 -11.57
CA ASN A 56 1.92 22.28 -11.01
C ASN A 56 2.54 22.74 -9.70
N ARG A 57 2.84 24.03 -9.59
CA ARG A 57 3.13 24.67 -8.31
C ARG A 57 1.86 25.41 -7.87
N ILE A 58 1.11 24.80 -6.96
CA ILE A 58 -0.18 25.32 -6.50
C ILE A 58 0.05 26.59 -5.66
N ASP A 59 1.02 26.52 -4.74
CA ASP A 59 1.42 27.63 -3.86
C ASP A 59 2.90 27.46 -3.42
N PRO A 60 3.48 28.35 -2.59
CA PRO A 60 4.86 28.21 -2.13
C PRO A 60 5.22 26.92 -1.39
N SER A 61 4.24 26.29 -0.75
CA SER A 61 4.34 25.09 0.09
C SER A 61 3.78 23.82 -0.57
N THR A 62 3.13 23.91 -1.73
CA THR A 62 2.47 22.77 -2.37
C THR A 62 2.91 22.60 -3.83
N ALA A 63 3.40 21.41 -4.16
CA ALA A 63 3.77 21.01 -5.52
C ALA A 63 3.03 19.74 -5.91
N SER A 64 2.65 19.63 -7.18
CA SER A 64 1.96 18.46 -7.70
C SER A 64 2.42 18.11 -9.12
N VAL A 65 2.30 16.84 -9.47
CA VAL A 65 2.37 16.36 -10.85
C VAL A 65 1.07 15.66 -11.16
N THR A 66 0.41 16.06 -12.25
CA THR A 66 -0.73 15.34 -12.82
C THR A 66 -0.20 14.45 -13.93
N VAL A 67 -0.34 13.14 -13.82
CA VAL A 67 -0.12 12.20 -14.93
C VAL A 67 -1.47 11.81 -15.52
N PHE A 68 -1.58 11.75 -16.84
CA PHE A 68 -2.87 11.52 -17.49
C PHE A 68 -2.76 10.75 -18.80
N MET A 69 -3.80 9.98 -19.11
CA MET A 69 -3.98 9.40 -20.44
C MET A 69 -4.55 10.48 -21.38
N PRO A 70 -3.95 10.74 -22.56
CA PRO A 70 -4.30 11.88 -23.41
C PRO A 70 -5.55 11.66 -24.27
N PHE A 71 -6.18 10.49 -24.20
CA PHE A 71 -7.35 10.15 -25.02
C PHE A 71 -8.61 10.88 -24.52
N GLU A 72 -9.52 11.25 -25.42
CA GLU A 72 -10.80 11.89 -25.07
C GLU A 72 -12.03 11.06 -25.47
N GLU A 73 -11.82 9.93 -26.13
CA GLU A 73 -12.90 9.09 -26.69
C GLU A 73 -13.11 7.77 -25.92
N HIS A 74 -12.29 7.50 -24.91
CA HIS A 74 -12.31 6.27 -24.11
C HIS A 74 -12.23 6.57 -22.61
N LEU A 75 -12.60 5.59 -21.79
CA LEU A 75 -12.35 5.63 -20.34
C LEU A 75 -10.87 5.95 -20.10
N ARG A 76 -10.60 6.93 -19.23
CA ARG A 76 -9.24 7.41 -19.00
C ARG A 76 -9.00 7.73 -17.53
N ALA A 77 -7.74 7.70 -17.12
CA ALA A 77 -7.31 8.15 -15.81
C ALA A 77 -6.50 9.44 -15.89
N GLU A 78 -6.71 10.29 -14.91
CA GLU A 78 -5.83 11.40 -14.54
C GLU A 78 -5.48 11.23 -13.05
N VAL A 79 -4.22 11.32 -12.68
CA VAL A 79 -3.77 11.08 -11.30
C VAL A 79 -2.91 12.24 -10.86
N ASP A 80 -3.36 12.95 -9.83
CA ASP A 80 -2.56 13.97 -9.17
C ASP A 80 -1.75 13.34 -8.05
N VAL A 81 -0.43 13.54 -8.08
CA VAL A 81 0.48 13.25 -6.97
C VAL A 81 0.89 14.59 -6.36
N THR A 82 0.60 14.82 -5.08
CA THR A 82 0.83 16.12 -4.43
C THR A 82 1.73 15.97 -3.21
N LEU A 83 2.66 16.91 -3.06
CA LEU A 83 3.58 17.05 -1.94
C LEU A 83 3.35 18.38 -1.23
N HIS A 84 3.31 18.32 0.09
CA HIS A 84 3.27 19.50 0.97
C HIS A 84 4.60 19.69 1.70
N SER A 85 5.04 20.94 1.79
CA SER A 85 6.24 21.32 2.52
C SER A 85 6.08 21.00 4.01
N GLY A 86 7.11 20.45 4.63
CA GLY A 86 7.09 20.05 6.04
C GLY A 86 6.44 18.69 6.32
N GLU A 87 5.86 18.03 5.32
CA GLU A 87 5.25 16.72 5.47
C GLU A 87 6.17 15.58 4.95
N ALA A 88 6.15 14.47 5.68
CA ALA A 88 6.68 13.17 5.26
C ALA A 88 5.57 12.33 4.63
N ALA A 89 4.86 12.89 3.66
CA ALA A 89 3.78 12.21 2.98
C ALA A 89 3.59 12.78 1.57
N PHE A 90 2.85 12.06 0.75
CA PHE A 90 2.25 12.55 -0.48
C PHE A 90 0.80 12.10 -0.58
N THR A 91 0.00 12.81 -1.35
CA THR A 91 -1.36 12.38 -1.68
C THR A 91 -1.41 11.87 -3.10
N ILE A 92 -2.21 10.85 -3.33
CA ILE A 92 -2.61 10.40 -4.66
C ILE A 92 -4.12 10.69 -4.79
N GLN A 93 -4.49 11.39 -5.85
CA GLN A 93 -5.89 11.66 -6.19
C GLN A 93 -6.16 11.23 -7.64
N PRO A 94 -6.66 10.01 -7.86
CA PRO A 94 -7.12 9.61 -9.18
C PRO A 94 -8.46 10.27 -9.54
N ARG A 95 -8.64 10.51 -10.83
CA ARG A 95 -9.89 10.86 -11.51
C ARG A 95 -10.06 9.89 -12.66
N ILE A 96 -11.07 9.04 -12.57
CA ILE A 96 -11.46 8.14 -13.66
C ILE A 96 -12.61 8.78 -14.40
N VAL A 97 -12.40 9.07 -15.68
CA VAL A 97 -13.32 9.86 -16.50
C VAL A 97 -13.87 8.96 -17.61
N ASN A 98 -15.20 8.84 -17.70
CA ASN A 98 -15.88 8.23 -18.83
C ASN A 98 -16.41 9.34 -19.76
N PRO A 99 -15.67 9.74 -20.81
CA PRO A 99 -16.12 10.78 -21.75
C PRO A 99 -17.13 10.25 -22.79
N THR A 100 -17.40 8.94 -22.80
CA THR A 100 -18.25 8.31 -23.82
C THR A 100 -19.74 8.59 -23.59
N ASP A 101 -20.57 8.23 -24.58
CA ASP A 101 -22.03 8.35 -24.49
C ASP A 101 -22.70 7.10 -23.88
N GLN A 102 -21.93 6.08 -23.48
CA GLN A 102 -22.41 4.87 -22.83
C GLN A 102 -21.83 4.71 -21.42
N ALA A 103 -22.55 4.02 -20.56
CA ALA A 103 -22.00 3.58 -19.27
C ALA A 103 -21.03 2.41 -19.48
N VAL A 104 -19.94 2.40 -18.70
CA VAL A 104 -18.88 1.39 -18.76
C VAL A 104 -18.74 0.67 -17.42
N ASP A 105 -18.56 -0.64 -17.46
CA ASP A 105 -18.09 -1.41 -16.32
C ASP A 105 -16.56 -1.47 -16.40
N TYR A 106 -15.89 -1.23 -15.27
CA TYR A 106 -14.45 -1.09 -15.23
C TYR A 106 -13.89 -1.53 -13.88
N GLN A 107 -12.59 -1.77 -13.87
CA GLN A 107 -11.79 -1.81 -12.67
C GLN A 107 -10.73 -0.72 -12.76
N PHE A 108 -10.40 -0.17 -11.60
CA PHE A 108 -9.23 0.66 -11.44
C PHE A 108 -8.57 0.31 -10.12
N TRP A 109 -7.26 0.05 -10.17
CA TRP A 109 -6.46 -0.24 -8.99
C TRP A 109 -5.19 0.61 -8.97
N ILE A 110 -4.82 1.05 -7.78
CA ILE A 110 -3.49 1.56 -7.46
C ILE A 110 -2.70 0.37 -6.93
N ASN A 111 -1.63 -0.04 -7.61
CA ASN A 111 -0.76 -1.13 -7.17
C ASN A 111 0.61 -0.57 -6.78
N ALA A 112 0.93 -0.58 -5.49
CA ALA A 112 2.25 -0.17 -5.00
C ALA A 112 3.14 -1.40 -4.82
N LEU A 113 4.26 -1.45 -5.55
CA LEU A 113 5.32 -2.43 -5.35
C LEU A 113 6.26 -1.91 -4.26
N LEU A 114 6.37 -2.64 -3.16
CA LEU A 114 7.03 -2.21 -1.92
C LEU A 114 8.21 -3.10 -1.58
N ALA A 115 9.32 -2.47 -1.21
CA ALA A 115 10.51 -3.11 -0.68
C ALA A 115 11.19 -2.16 0.32
N PRO A 116 10.55 -1.90 1.48
CA PRO A 116 11.01 -0.90 2.45
C PRO A 116 12.46 -1.07 2.89
N GLY A 117 13.12 0.06 3.14
CA GLY A 117 14.50 0.09 3.58
C GLY A 117 15.56 0.12 2.46
N PRO A 118 16.85 0.11 2.82
CA PRO A 118 17.94 0.45 1.90
C PRO A 118 18.29 -0.67 0.90
N ALA A 119 17.77 -1.88 1.10
CA ALA A 119 18.17 -3.06 0.35
C ALA A 119 17.44 -3.21 -0.99
N ASN A 120 16.35 -2.45 -1.23
CA ASN A 120 15.49 -2.60 -2.39
C ASN A 120 15.04 -4.06 -2.60
N THR A 121 14.76 -4.75 -1.49
CA THR A 121 14.19 -6.09 -1.48
C THR A 121 13.37 -6.30 -0.22
N ALA A 122 12.18 -6.90 -0.35
CA ALA A 122 11.38 -7.32 0.81
C ALA A 122 12.08 -8.47 1.55
N GLY A 123 12.10 -8.41 2.89
CA GLY A 123 12.71 -9.41 3.77
C GLY A 123 11.70 -10.27 4.53
N PRO A 124 12.18 -11.29 5.29
CA PRO A 124 11.31 -12.17 6.07
C PRO A 124 10.64 -11.44 7.23
N GLY A 125 11.24 -10.35 7.72
CA GLY A 125 10.71 -9.48 8.75
C GLY A 125 9.58 -8.56 8.28
N LEU A 126 9.25 -8.53 6.98
CA LEU A 126 8.16 -7.73 6.45
C LEU A 126 6.80 -8.24 6.92
N ARG A 127 5.98 -7.33 7.43
CA ARG A 127 4.60 -7.56 7.84
C ARG A 127 3.64 -6.78 6.97
N PHE A 128 2.61 -7.43 6.48
CA PHE A 128 1.42 -6.78 5.93
C PHE A 128 0.53 -6.23 7.04
N LEU A 129 0.08 -5.00 6.87
CA LEU A 129 -0.73 -4.27 7.84
C LEU A 129 -2.13 -4.09 7.26
N PHE A 130 -3.07 -4.92 7.71
CA PHE A 130 -4.48 -4.83 7.35
C PHE A 130 -5.36 -4.84 8.60
N PRO A 131 -6.24 -3.84 8.80
CA PRO A 131 -7.10 -3.75 9.97
C PRO A 131 -8.36 -4.64 9.80
N THR A 132 -8.16 -5.93 9.60
CA THR A 132 -9.23 -6.93 9.45
C THR A 132 -8.89 -8.20 10.24
N ASP A 133 -9.91 -8.99 10.59
CA ASP A 133 -9.77 -10.33 11.14
C ASP A 133 -9.97 -11.44 10.10
N GLN A 134 -10.33 -11.06 8.87
CA GLN A 134 -10.59 -11.99 7.79
C GLN A 134 -10.21 -11.43 6.42
N MET A 135 -9.68 -12.34 5.59
CA MET A 135 -9.29 -12.12 4.20
C MET A 135 -10.04 -13.09 3.28
N THR A 136 -10.04 -12.79 1.98
CA THR A 136 -10.46 -13.71 0.91
C THR A 136 -9.24 -14.09 0.09
N VAL A 137 -8.97 -15.38 -0.09
CA VAL A 137 -7.86 -15.85 -0.94
C VAL A 137 -8.17 -15.53 -2.40
N HIS A 138 -7.27 -14.82 -3.06
CA HIS A 138 -7.31 -14.53 -4.50
C HIS A 138 -6.54 -15.58 -5.30
N SER A 139 -5.30 -15.83 -4.90
CA SER A 139 -4.37 -16.74 -5.55
C SER A 139 -3.43 -17.34 -4.51
N ARG A 140 -2.95 -18.55 -4.75
CA ARG A 140 -2.04 -19.28 -3.85
C ARG A 140 -1.15 -20.25 -4.62
N GLY A 141 0.08 -20.44 -4.17
CA GLY A 141 0.89 -21.62 -4.50
C GLY A 141 0.67 -22.75 -3.49
N ASP A 142 0.66 -22.40 -2.20
CA ASP A 142 0.53 -23.37 -1.11
C ASP A 142 -0.88 -24.01 -1.06
N GLU A 143 -0.95 -25.32 -1.32
CA GLU A 143 -2.19 -26.12 -1.31
C GLU A 143 -2.82 -26.38 0.04
N SER A 144 -2.16 -26.02 1.14
CA SER A 144 -2.75 -26.06 2.48
C SER A 144 -3.69 -24.87 2.76
N LEU A 145 -3.56 -23.79 1.99
CA LEU A 145 -4.39 -22.59 2.13
C LEU A 145 -5.78 -22.77 1.49
N PRO A 146 -6.80 -22.02 1.95
CA PRO A 146 -8.13 -22.04 1.35
C PRO A 146 -8.12 -21.76 -0.16
N GLU A 147 -8.98 -22.44 -0.92
CA GLU A 147 -9.13 -22.19 -2.36
C GLU A 147 -9.52 -20.72 -2.65
N PRO A 148 -9.19 -20.19 -3.85
CA PRO A 148 -9.65 -18.87 -4.28
C PRO A 148 -11.14 -18.62 -4.01
N GLN A 149 -11.48 -17.39 -3.62
CA GLN A 149 -12.80 -16.92 -3.16
C GLN A 149 -13.22 -17.40 -1.74
N ASN A 150 -12.43 -18.24 -1.07
CA ASN A 150 -12.73 -18.65 0.31
C ASN A 150 -12.05 -17.76 1.36
N ALA A 151 -12.59 -17.84 2.58
CA ALA A 151 -12.08 -17.11 3.74
C ALA A 151 -10.72 -17.63 4.21
N LEU A 152 -9.86 -16.71 4.63
CA LEU A 152 -8.68 -16.95 5.44
C LEU A 152 -8.81 -16.11 6.72
N SER A 153 -8.66 -16.70 7.91
CA SER A 153 -8.58 -15.90 9.14
C SER A 153 -7.29 -15.08 9.15
N TRP A 154 -7.35 -13.85 9.64
CA TRP A 154 -6.24 -12.91 9.58
C TRP A 154 -5.98 -12.26 10.96
N PRO A 155 -4.71 -12.00 11.34
CA PRO A 155 -3.49 -12.39 10.63
C PRO A 155 -3.10 -13.86 10.82
N VAL A 156 -3.72 -14.55 11.78
CA VAL A 156 -3.36 -15.95 12.12
C VAL A 156 -4.33 -16.93 11.47
N TYR A 157 -3.79 -17.91 10.74
CA TYR A 157 -4.52 -19.05 10.18
C TYR A 157 -3.78 -20.34 10.53
N ASP A 158 -4.52 -21.32 11.08
CA ASP A 158 -3.99 -22.61 11.56
C ASP A 158 -2.73 -22.48 12.44
N GLY A 159 -2.71 -21.46 13.31
CA GLY A 159 -1.60 -21.20 14.22
C GLY A 159 -0.40 -20.46 13.61
N THR A 160 -0.42 -20.18 12.30
CA THR A 160 0.63 -19.44 11.58
C THR A 160 0.19 -18.00 11.34
N ASP A 161 1.09 -17.05 11.63
CA ASP A 161 0.88 -15.62 11.37
C ASP A 161 1.22 -15.29 9.91
N TYR A 162 0.20 -15.19 9.06
CA TYR A 162 0.33 -14.85 7.64
C TYR A 162 0.49 -13.34 7.40
N SER A 163 0.48 -12.49 8.42
CA SER A 163 0.92 -11.10 8.22
C SER A 163 2.42 -11.04 7.94
N LEU A 164 3.22 -11.97 8.49
CA LEU A 164 4.67 -12.02 8.36
C LEU A 164 5.10 -12.78 7.09
N LEU A 165 5.77 -12.09 6.16
CA LEU A 165 6.22 -12.66 4.88
C LEU A 165 7.14 -13.86 5.07
N GLY A 166 7.98 -13.87 6.10
CA GLY A 166 8.86 -14.99 6.42
C GLY A 166 8.16 -16.31 6.73
N ASN A 167 6.85 -16.29 7.00
CA ASN A 167 6.04 -17.49 7.20
C ASN A 167 5.40 -18.03 5.91
N TRP A 168 5.56 -17.34 4.77
CA TRP A 168 4.93 -17.74 3.52
C TRP A 168 5.80 -18.76 2.81
N SER A 169 5.23 -19.90 2.41
CA SER A 169 5.98 -20.84 1.57
C SER A 169 6.08 -20.31 0.15
N GLU A 170 4.95 -20.32 -0.56
CA GLU A 170 4.81 -19.89 -1.94
C GLU A 170 4.05 -18.55 -2.01
N TRP A 171 3.75 -18.08 -3.24
CA TRP A 171 3.00 -16.85 -3.44
C TRP A 171 1.59 -16.92 -2.86
N LEU A 172 1.10 -15.76 -2.41
CA LEU A 172 -0.25 -15.61 -1.89
C LEU A 172 -0.77 -14.21 -2.23
N GLY A 173 -1.99 -14.16 -2.76
CA GLY A 173 -2.76 -12.93 -2.94
C GLY A 173 -4.04 -13.00 -2.11
N VAL A 174 -4.35 -11.94 -1.38
CA VAL A 174 -5.52 -11.87 -0.49
C VAL A 174 -6.18 -10.49 -0.55
N PHE A 175 -7.50 -10.44 -0.44
CA PHE A 175 -8.29 -9.22 -0.27
C PHE A 175 -8.86 -9.10 1.14
N GLU A 176 -8.97 -7.89 1.70
CA GLU A 176 -9.80 -7.68 2.89
C GLU A 176 -11.24 -8.14 2.63
N ARG A 177 -11.82 -8.88 3.59
CA ARG A 177 -13.17 -9.46 3.44
C ARG A 177 -14.18 -8.74 4.34
N PRO A 178 -15.37 -8.37 3.83
CA PRO A 178 -15.84 -8.49 2.44
C PRO A 178 -15.35 -7.38 1.51
N ALA A 179 -14.77 -6.32 2.08
CA ALA A 179 -14.16 -5.17 1.42
C ALA A 179 -13.20 -4.51 2.42
N ALA A 180 -12.50 -3.47 2.01
CA ALA A 180 -11.63 -2.69 2.87
C ALA A 180 -12.36 -2.12 4.11
N HIS A 181 -11.76 -2.24 5.29
CA HIS A 181 -12.32 -1.67 6.53
C HIS A 181 -11.73 -0.29 6.89
N GLY A 182 -10.47 -0.04 6.54
CA GLY A 182 -9.79 1.23 6.79
C GLY A 182 -9.51 1.54 8.27
N PRO A 183 -9.03 2.75 8.59
CA PRO A 183 -8.71 3.84 7.65
C PRO A 183 -7.32 3.72 7.01
N PHE A 184 -6.60 2.62 7.23
CA PHE A 184 -5.25 2.43 6.70
C PHE A 184 -4.95 1.00 6.26
N THR A 185 -3.98 0.85 5.38
CA THR A 185 -3.25 -0.40 5.11
C THR A 185 -1.78 -0.09 4.89
N GLY A 186 -0.92 -1.10 4.86
CA GLY A 186 0.49 -0.86 4.64
C GLY A 186 1.36 -2.10 4.76
N VAL A 187 2.66 -1.87 4.81
CA VAL A 187 3.66 -2.87 5.16
C VAL A 187 4.69 -2.26 6.11
N TYR A 188 5.29 -3.08 6.97
CA TYR A 188 6.41 -2.70 7.83
C TYR A 188 7.43 -3.81 7.89
N ASP A 189 8.68 -3.53 7.52
CA ASP A 189 9.78 -4.46 7.67
C ASP A 189 10.46 -4.25 9.02
N GLY A 190 10.33 -5.23 9.91
CA GLY A 190 10.89 -5.18 11.25
C GLY A 190 12.43 -5.25 11.29
N ASP A 191 13.06 -5.80 10.25
CA ASP A 191 14.52 -5.88 10.15
C ASP A 191 15.11 -4.54 9.67
N ALA A 192 14.43 -3.89 8.71
CA ALA A 192 14.79 -2.55 8.26
C ALA A 192 14.34 -1.45 9.25
N ASP A 193 13.31 -1.73 10.05
CA ASP A 193 12.58 -0.75 10.89
C ASP A 193 11.98 0.40 10.06
N GLU A 194 11.48 0.05 8.88
CA GLU A 194 10.93 0.95 7.85
C GLU A 194 9.69 0.34 7.18
N GLY A 195 8.80 1.17 6.67
CA GLY A 195 7.56 0.74 6.05
C GLY A 195 6.86 1.83 5.26
N MET A 196 5.75 1.47 4.63
CA MET A 196 4.88 2.38 3.89
C MET A 196 3.44 2.18 4.35
N VAL A 197 2.76 3.29 4.64
CA VAL A 197 1.35 3.31 5.03
C VAL A 197 0.53 4.06 4.00
N ARG A 198 -0.61 3.50 3.64
CA ARG A 198 -1.71 4.11 2.88
C ARG A 198 -2.85 4.42 3.84
N VAL A 199 -3.36 5.65 3.80
CA VAL A 199 -4.55 6.10 4.54
C VAL A 199 -5.62 6.55 3.54
N PHE A 200 -6.83 6.04 3.71
CA PHE A 200 -7.89 6.18 2.70
C PHE A 200 -9.29 6.08 3.32
N SER A 201 -10.29 6.48 2.53
CA SER A 201 -11.70 6.23 2.85
C SER A 201 -12.14 4.89 2.24
N PRO A 202 -12.51 3.88 3.05
CA PRO A 202 -12.99 2.59 2.52
C PRO A 202 -14.31 2.73 1.74
N ALA A 203 -15.10 3.77 2.01
CA ALA A 203 -16.30 4.06 1.25
C ALA A 203 -16.01 4.53 -0.18
N ALA A 204 -14.84 5.14 -0.41
CA ALA A 204 -14.43 5.64 -1.72
C ALA A 204 -13.51 4.65 -2.48
N ALA A 205 -12.73 3.86 -1.76
CA ALA A 205 -11.86 2.84 -2.33
C ALA A 205 -12.06 1.53 -1.55
N PRO A 206 -13.09 0.73 -1.88
CA PRO A 206 -13.44 -0.48 -1.13
C PRO A 206 -12.49 -1.66 -1.40
N GLY A 207 -11.63 -1.56 -2.41
CA GLY A 207 -10.63 -2.59 -2.72
C GLY A 207 -9.37 -2.44 -1.87
N SER A 208 -8.93 -3.54 -1.26
CA SER A 208 -7.70 -3.62 -0.48
C SER A 208 -7.12 -5.02 -0.59
N LYS A 209 -5.93 -5.14 -1.20
CA LYS A 209 -5.29 -6.42 -1.51
C LYS A 209 -3.82 -6.41 -1.09
N GLY A 210 -3.35 -7.52 -0.54
CA GLY A 210 -1.93 -7.83 -0.41
C GLY A 210 -1.54 -8.93 -1.38
N PHE A 211 -0.37 -8.82 -1.98
CA PHE A 211 0.25 -9.93 -2.70
C PHE A 211 1.74 -10.02 -2.38
N GLY A 212 2.24 -11.24 -2.24
CA GLY A 212 3.64 -11.52 -1.98
C GLY A 212 4.10 -12.74 -2.76
N LEU A 213 5.38 -12.73 -3.14
CA LEU A 213 5.99 -13.72 -4.02
C LEU A 213 6.25 -15.08 -3.34
N GLY A 214 6.07 -15.16 -2.01
CA GLY A 214 6.48 -16.28 -1.16
C GLY A 214 7.84 -16.04 -0.49
N TRP A 215 8.27 -16.98 0.35
CA TRP A 215 9.56 -16.87 1.05
C TRP A 215 10.39 -18.16 1.01
N SER A 216 9.86 -19.30 1.50
CA SER A 216 10.66 -20.55 1.50
C SER A 216 10.69 -21.26 0.15
N ASP A 217 9.66 -21.06 -0.69
CA ASP A 217 9.60 -21.51 -2.08
C ASP A 217 8.96 -20.40 -2.95
N PRO A 218 9.64 -19.26 -3.13
CA PRO A 218 9.07 -18.10 -3.79
C PRO A 218 9.01 -18.28 -5.31
N LEU A 219 8.18 -17.47 -5.96
CA LEU A 219 8.21 -17.31 -7.42
C LEU A 219 9.63 -17.01 -7.90
N ASP A 220 10.02 -17.63 -9.01
CA ASP A 220 11.36 -17.49 -9.59
C ASP A 220 11.63 -16.01 -9.98
N PRO A 221 12.63 -15.34 -9.38
CA PRO A 221 12.95 -13.94 -9.70
C PRO A 221 13.25 -13.70 -11.18
N THR A 222 13.70 -14.73 -11.91
CA THR A 222 13.97 -14.62 -13.35
C THR A 222 12.73 -14.32 -14.18
N LEU A 223 11.53 -14.48 -13.62
CA LEU A 223 10.27 -14.08 -14.24
C LEU A 223 10.13 -12.57 -14.38
N TYR A 224 10.81 -11.75 -13.56
CA TYR A 224 10.57 -10.30 -13.54
C TYR A 224 11.82 -9.44 -13.35
N THR A 225 12.94 -10.01 -12.92
CA THR A 225 14.21 -9.29 -12.79
C THR A 225 15.39 -10.15 -13.26
N ASP A 226 16.58 -9.56 -13.37
CA ASP A 226 17.84 -10.28 -13.61
C ASP A 226 18.65 -10.43 -12.31
N GLY A 227 18.22 -9.77 -11.24
CA GLY A 227 18.79 -9.88 -9.91
C GLY A 227 18.08 -10.90 -9.01
N ARG A 228 18.20 -10.70 -7.71
CA ARG A 228 17.50 -11.49 -6.67
C ARG A 228 16.63 -10.62 -5.77
N SER A 229 16.31 -9.40 -6.22
CA SER A 229 15.44 -8.52 -5.47
C SER A 229 14.00 -9.03 -5.51
N ALA A 230 13.31 -8.93 -4.38
CA ALA A 230 11.91 -9.28 -4.24
C ALA A 230 11.10 -8.06 -3.77
N TYR A 231 9.80 -8.08 -4.04
CA TYR A 231 8.87 -7.06 -3.58
C TYR A 231 7.59 -7.72 -3.09
N VAL A 232 6.78 -6.93 -2.40
CA VAL A 232 5.38 -7.22 -2.14
C VAL A 232 4.53 -6.17 -2.81
N GLU A 233 3.26 -6.46 -3.02
CA GLU A 233 2.30 -5.55 -3.63
C GLU A 233 1.19 -5.20 -2.64
N LEU A 234 0.82 -3.92 -2.64
CA LEU A 234 -0.34 -3.41 -1.93
C LEU A 234 -1.27 -2.75 -2.95
N HIS A 235 -2.44 -3.36 -3.17
CA HIS A 235 -3.42 -2.85 -4.14
C HIS A 235 -4.57 -2.14 -3.44
N ALA A 236 -5.09 -1.11 -4.12
CA ALA A 236 -6.18 -0.25 -3.67
C ALA A 236 -7.16 0.04 -4.81
N GLY A 237 -8.42 -0.36 -4.67
CA GLY A 237 -9.34 -0.45 -5.80
C GLY A 237 -10.69 0.23 -5.61
N VAL A 238 -11.33 0.55 -6.74
CA VAL A 238 -12.72 1.06 -6.79
C VAL A 238 -13.77 -0.05 -6.56
N ALA A 239 -13.36 -1.32 -6.60
CA ALA A 239 -14.19 -2.48 -6.35
C ALA A 239 -13.59 -3.34 -5.23
N PRO A 240 -14.39 -4.10 -4.44
CA PRO A 240 -13.88 -4.87 -3.30
C PRO A 240 -12.81 -5.90 -3.67
N THR A 241 -12.97 -6.58 -4.80
CA THR A 241 -12.07 -7.63 -5.26
C THR A 241 -11.85 -7.56 -6.78
N PHE A 242 -10.93 -8.37 -7.31
CA PHE A 242 -10.74 -8.53 -8.76
C PHE A 242 -11.89 -9.23 -9.48
N TRP A 243 -12.82 -9.87 -8.74
CA TRP A 243 -14.02 -10.49 -9.31
C TRP A 243 -15.17 -9.49 -9.48
N ASP A 244 -15.03 -8.30 -8.90
CA ASP A 244 -16.02 -7.24 -8.94
C ASP A 244 -15.62 -6.15 -9.95
N GLN A 245 -16.61 -5.41 -10.43
CA GLN A 245 -16.40 -4.23 -11.28
C GLN A 245 -17.18 -3.05 -10.73
N ALA A 246 -16.63 -1.85 -10.88
CA ALA A 246 -17.36 -0.61 -10.70
C ALA A 246 -18.06 -0.25 -12.02
N ARG A 247 -19.12 0.57 -11.95
CA ARG A 247 -19.84 1.08 -13.11
C ARG A 247 -19.80 2.60 -13.12
N LEU A 248 -19.42 3.18 -14.26
CA LEU A 248 -19.33 4.62 -14.47
C LEU A 248 -20.30 5.04 -15.59
N ALA A 249 -21.21 5.97 -15.31
CA ALA A 249 -22.17 6.44 -16.30
C ALA A 249 -21.49 7.26 -17.41
N ALA A 250 -22.22 7.48 -18.51
CA ALA A 250 -21.78 8.35 -19.60
C ALA A 250 -21.52 9.77 -19.09
N GLY A 251 -20.35 10.34 -19.40
CA GLY A 251 -19.92 11.66 -18.94
C GLY A 251 -19.57 11.76 -17.45
N GLU A 252 -19.59 10.66 -16.70
CA GLU A 252 -19.30 10.66 -15.26
C GLU A 252 -17.80 10.60 -14.98
N THR A 253 -17.41 11.23 -13.87
CA THR A 253 -16.06 11.15 -13.30
C THR A 253 -16.14 10.64 -11.87
N TYR A 254 -15.35 9.62 -11.55
CA TYR A 254 -15.15 9.13 -10.19
C TYR A 254 -13.79 9.57 -9.65
N THR A 255 -13.74 10.04 -8.41
CA THR A 255 -12.49 10.50 -7.78
C THR A 255 -12.51 10.29 -6.27
N TRP A 256 -11.35 10.01 -5.72
CA TRP A 256 -11.08 10.04 -4.29
C TRP A 256 -9.64 10.49 -4.06
N GLN A 257 -9.28 10.75 -2.81
CA GLN A 257 -7.92 11.05 -2.41
C GLN A 257 -7.47 10.08 -1.33
N GLU A 258 -6.21 9.66 -1.39
CA GLU A 258 -5.55 8.87 -0.36
C GLU A 258 -4.15 9.43 -0.06
N THR A 259 -3.70 9.21 1.17
CA THR A 259 -2.40 9.67 1.66
C THR A 259 -1.46 8.50 1.83
N TRP A 260 -0.25 8.63 1.30
CA TRP A 260 0.81 7.65 1.44
C TRP A 260 1.97 8.28 2.20
N PHE A 261 2.53 7.55 3.17
CA PHE A 261 3.70 8.02 3.91
C PHE A 261 4.63 6.89 4.35
N PRO A 262 5.96 7.12 4.28
CA PRO A 262 6.92 6.23 4.93
C PRO A 262 6.75 6.32 6.45
N VAL A 263 6.99 5.20 7.12
CA VAL A 263 7.05 5.11 8.58
C VAL A 263 8.35 4.41 8.95
N ALA A 264 9.06 4.91 9.96
CA ALA A 264 10.36 4.36 10.34
C ALA A 264 10.66 4.58 11.82
N GLY A 265 11.51 3.72 12.39
CA GLY A 265 12.09 3.93 13.72
C GLY A 265 11.14 3.71 14.89
N ILE A 266 9.94 3.15 14.66
CA ILE A 266 8.92 2.97 15.70
C ILE A 266 8.67 1.50 16.09
N GLY A 267 9.34 0.55 15.43
CA GLY A 267 9.29 -0.88 15.73
C GLY A 267 8.12 -1.67 15.14
N GLY A 268 7.14 -1.00 14.52
CA GLY A 268 5.98 -1.62 13.90
C GLY A 268 4.86 -0.60 13.65
N VAL A 269 3.66 -1.07 13.31
CA VAL A 269 2.46 -0.22 13.20
C VAL A 269 1.26 -1.00 13.72
N SER A 270 0.57 -0.46 14.71
CA SER A 270 -0.69 -0.98 15.24
C SER A 270 -1.89 -0.27 14.61
N THR A 271 -1.77 1.04 14.41
CA THR A 271 -2.78 1.86 13.74
C THR A 271 -2.15 3.09 13.09
N ALA A 272 -2.83 3.64 12.08
CA ALA A 272 -2.41 4.85 11.41
C ALA A 272 -3.61 5.65 10.90
N ASP A 273 -3.41 6.96 10.75
CA ASP A 273 -4.40 7.89 10.24
C ASP A 273 -3.74 9.02 9.45
N GLY A 274 -4.53 10.04 9.11
CA GLY A 274 -4.05 11.24 8.44
C GLY A 274 -3.03 12.07 9.23
N ASN A 275 -2.62 11.71 10.45
CA ASN A 275 -1.62 12.44 11.23
C ASN A 275 -0.31 11.66 11.40
N GLY A 276 -0.35 10.33 11.36
CA GLY A 276 0.82 9.51 11.60
C GLY A 276 0.49 8.04 11.85
N ALA A 277 1.45 7.34 12.42
CA ALA A 277 1.33 5.94 12.83
C ALA A 277 1.69 5.77 14.32
N VAL A 278 1.03 4.82 14.96
CA VAL A 278 1.28 4.42 16.35
C VAL A 278 1.57 2.93 16.39
N TYR A 279 2.53 2.55 17.23
CA TYR A 279 2.85 1.17 17.54
C TYR A 279 2.73 0.93 19.04
N LEU A 280 2.00 -0.13 19.41
CA LEU A 280 1.90 -0.64 20.76
C LEU A 280 2.14 -2.15 20.72
N ALA A 281 3.07 -2.63 21.53
CA ALA A 281 3.32 -4.06 21.68
C ALA A 281 3.83 -4.40 23.08
N PRO A 282 3.51 -5.59 23.62
CA PRO A 282 4.15 -6.07 24.84
C PRO A 282 5.68 -6.10 24.71
N ALA A 283 6.37 -5.68 25.76
CA ALA A 283 7.81 -5.78 25.92
C ALA A 283 8.14 -6.53 27.24
N ALA A 284 9.39 -6.94 27.42
CA ALA A 284 9.81 -7.71 28.60
C ALA A 284 9.50 -6.97 29.93
N ASP A 285 9.70 -5.66 29.94
CA ASP A 285 9.58 -4.81 31.13
C ASP A 285 8.47 -3.74 31.00
N GLY A 286 7.44 -3.99 30.19
CA GLY A 286 6.32 -3.06 30.02
C GLY A 286 5.69 -3.07 28.62
N LEU A 287 5.29 -1.91 28.13
CA LEU A 287 4.69 -1.70 26.81
C LEU A 287 5.63 -0.92 25.90
N ALA A 288 6.02 -1.48 24.77
CA ALA A 288 6.70 -0.74 23.71
C ALA A 288 5.71 0.23 23.06
N VAL A 289 6.08 1.52 23.01
CA VAL A 289 5.31 2.61 22.43
C VAL A 289 6.14 3.27 21.35
N GLY A 290 5.60 3.30 20.14
CA GLY A 290 6.15 3.99 18.99
C GLY A 290 5.16 5.03 18.44
N ILE A 291 5.61 6.23 18.10
CA ILE A 291 4.77 7.27 17.46
C ILE A 291 5.57 7.93 16.35
N PHE A 292 5.05 7.83 15.13
CA PHE A 292 5.61 8.47 13.95
C PHE A 292 4.64 9.54 13.44
N PRO A 293 4.93 10.85 13.63
CA PRO A 293 4.11 11.91 13.07
C PRO A 293 4.50 12.18 11.60
N ARG A 294 3.55 12.55 10.74
CA ARG A 294 3.85 12.94 9.34
C ARG A 294 4.45 14.34 9.22
N GLN A 295 4.35 15.16 10.27
CA GLN A 295 4.88 16.52 10.33
C GLN A 295 5.45 16.81 11.72
N ALA A 296 6.25 17.86 11.86
CA ALA A 296 6.73 18.26 13.17
C ALA A 296 5.56 18.64 14.09
N VAL A 297 5.55 18.11 15.31
CA VAL A 297 4.51 18.34 16.31
C VAL A 297 5.14 18.55 17.68
N THR A 298 4.70 19.59 18.38
CA THR A 298 4.96 19.77 19.81
C THR A 298 3.63 19.62 20.54
N GLY A 299 3.59 18.74 21.53
CA GLY A 299 2.35 18.42 22.22
C GLY A 299 2.59 17.49 23.39
N ARG A 300 1.53 16.77 23.79
CA ARG A 300 1.56 15.83 24.90
C ARG A 300 1.10 14.46 24.43
N VAL A 301 1.89 13.44 24.74
CA VAL A 301 1.51 12.03 24.55
C VAL A 301 0.91 11.54 25.87
N VAL A 302 -0.28 10.94 25.79
CA VAL A 302 -0.97 10.34 26.92
C VAL A 302 -1.26 8.89 26.58
N LEU A 303 -0.79 7.97 27.42
CA LEU A 303 -1.13 6.55 27.34
C LEU A 303 -2.11 6.24 28.47
N THR A 304 -3.22 5.60 28.12
CA THR A 304 -4.22 5.13 29.08
C THR A 304 -4.39 3.62 28.97
N VAL A 305 -4.63 2.98 30.12
CA VAL A 305 -5.01 1.57 30.23
C VAL A 305 -6.24 1.52 31.11
N ASP A 306 -7.34 0.94 30.60
CA ASP A 306 -8.65 0.93 31.29
C ASP A 306 -9.08 2.32 31.79
N ASP A 307 -8.96 3.34 30.93
CA ASP A 307 -9.21 4.77 31.21
C ASP A 307 -8.31 5.42 32.28
N ALA A 308 -7.32 4.71 32.82
CA ALA A 308 -6.32 5.26 33.74
C ALA A 308 -5.07 5.74 33.00
N GLU A 309 -4.64 6.99 33.26
CA GLU A 309 -3.38 7.53 32.73
C GLU A 309 -2.17 6.81 33.34
N VAL A 310 -1.42 6.10 32.50
CA VAL A 310 -0.18 5.39 32.89
C VAL A 310 1.08 6.13 32.44
N LEU A 311 0.96 6.99 31.42
CA LEU A 311 2.01 7.89 30.99
C LEU A 311 1.35 9.20 30.53
N ALA A 312 1.96 10.31 30.91
CA ALA A 312 1.77 11.54 30.18
C ALA A 312 3.06 12.35 30.12
N GLN A 313 3.47 12.70 28.90
CA GLN A 313 4.74 13.38 28.64
C GLN A 313 4.59 14.43 27.56
N ASP A 314 5.19 15.59 27.79
CA ASP A 314 5.35 16.59 26.74
C ASP A 314 6.46 16.15 25.79
N VAL A 315 6.21 16.27 24.49
CA VAL A 315 7.09 15.81 23.43
C VAL A 315 7.22 16.86 22.32
N THR A 316 8.34 16.83 21.64
CA THR A 316 8.48 17.41 20.30
C THR A 316 8.94 16.29 19.39
N LEU A 317 8.11 15.93 18.43
CA LEU A 317 8.33 14.83 17.51
C LEU A 317 8.38 15.37 16.09
N SER A 318 9.08 14.68 15.21
CA SER A 318 9.04 14.94 13.78
C SER A 318 9.23 13.62 13.02
N PRO A 319 8.97 13.57 11.71
CA PRO A 319 9.33 12.39 10.93
C PRO A 319 10.82 11.99 11.04
N ALA A 320 11.71 12.94 11.35
CA ALA A 320 13.15 12.69 11.55
C ALA A 320 13.48 12.20 12.97
N GLU A 321 12.61 12.51 13.93
CA GLU A 321 12.76 12.23 15.35
C GLU A 321 11.44 11.66 15.88
N PRO A 322 11.07 10.42 15.46
CA PRO A 322 9.89 9.75 15.98
C PRO A 322 10.09 9.34 17.43
N LEU A 323 9.00 9.05 18.14
CA LEU A 323 9.06 8.51 19.49
C LEU A 323 9.21 7.00 19.44
N ARG A 324 10.15 6.45 20.21
CA ARG A 324 10.21 5.03 20.55
C ARG A 324 10.69 4.85 21.98
N GLN A 325 9.89 4.19 22.80
CA GLN A 325 10.22 3.95 24.22
C GLN A 325 9.51 2.71 24.75
N VAL A 326 9.91 2.26 25.94
CA VAL A 326 9.17 1.26 26.72
C VAL A 326 8.60 1.96 27.95
N VAL A 327 7.29 1.81 28.16
CA VAL A 327 6.57 2.33 29.33
C VAL A 327 6.38 1.17 30.31
N PRO A 328 6.92 1.24 31.54
CA PRO A 328 6.75 0.19 32.55
C PRO A 328 5.29 -0.06 32.95
#